data_AF-A0A7C5E1B2-F1
#
_entry.id   AF-A0A7C5E1B2-F1
#
_cell.length_a   1.000
_cell.length_b   1.000
_cell.length_c   1.000
_cell.angle_alpha   90.00
_cell.angle_beta   90.00
_cell.angle_gamma   90.00
#
_symmetry.space_group_name_H-M   'P 1'
#
loop_
_entity.id
_entity.type
_entity.pdbx_description
1 polymer ?
#
loop_
_entity_poly.entity_id
_entity_poly.type
_entity_poly.pdbx_seq_one_letter_code
_entity_poly.pdbx_strand_id
1 'polypeptide(L)'
;MSFRLTPHLLSLLLLLYFWTVGLANLDRFPKIHEDESWQAAPGYTFWTEGRFGTDLFAGFYGMEQHYYGFMPLFPILVGGALHLFGLGLFQARLVPLALILLTLALTHRLGTKLFSPWHGALAVAILATWRIAGPFSHLPSGIPLADVARIVRYDSAVPVFGLSALLILVYTLTSDRRPKTADRPNAPRTTHHAPRYFLGVGFLVGFATLSHVYGAFWLPALLLAALWIRGRSAIKPAVITLIGFGLALTPWLLFVASGWSDFVQQNRNYADRFGLLDSRFYLINLLNEVERYDPILNGAKQSLGAWLWLILCSLSLIWLLKRSLTGWVNIPPSHPVSGLPSPVISSCILVAVLITLGSLFTLLLSFKTFSYLATLWPLFALVIAAGFIHLWQAPTPRRWWRPILALLFLLGMAEGILTSVRLHQTARRLTPYQTFSNTIAAHLPPQSRVMGLQHYWLGLAVHRQNYQSVLVPIFWTNPNYVSQSLSFMQAAQMRPPQIILLDQIMLDFLAETTEPDHPLHQLGQDIWTYLAQRQARLIGQLDDPTYGRMQIYQLEK
;
A
#
# COMPACT_ATOMS: atom_id res chain seq x y z
N MET A 1 21.81 -22.71 24.86
CA MET A 1 21.85 -22.22 23.47
C MET A 1 20.48 -22.23 22.77
N SER A 2 19.54 -23.11 23.15
CA SER A 2 18.22 -23.30 22.50
C SER A 2 17.28 -22.08 22.54
N PHE A 3 17.18 -21.35 23.66
CA PHE A 3 16.21 -20.25 23.83
C PHE A 3 16.40 -19.03 22.90
N ARG A 4 17.60 -18.85 22.31
CA ARG A 4 17.87 -17.72 21.39
C ARG A 4 17.41 -17.98 19.95
N LEU A 5 17.33 -19.24 19.53
CA LEU A 5 16.95 -19.62 18.16
C LEU A 5 15.43 -19.68 17.97
N THR A 6 14.69 -19.99 19.04
CA THR A 6 13.23 -20.14 19.03
C THR A 6 12.47 -18.97 18.37
N PRO A 7 12.71 -17.69 18.70
CA PRO A 7 11.97 -16.58 18.08
C PRO A 7 12.26 -16.41 16.58
N HIS A 8 13.48 -16.70 16.14
CA HIS A 8 13.83 -16.64 14.71
C HIS A 8 13.16 -17.76 13.92
N LEU A 9 13.14 -18.98 14.48
CA LEU A 9 12.43 -20.11 13.89
C LEU A 9 10.92 -19.85 13.82
N LEU A 10 10.32 -19.31 14.89
CA LEU A 10 8.91 -18.93 14.90
C LEU A 10 8.59 -17.92 13.78
N SER A 11 9.41 -16.87 13.63
CA SER A 11 9.23 -15.91 12.54
C SER A 11 9.37 -16.55 11.16
N LEU A 12 10.34 -17.44 10.96
CA LEU A 12 10.46 -18.17 9.69
C LEU A 12 9.20 -19.00 9.39
N LEU A 13 8.67 -19.73 10.38
CA LEU A 13 7.45 -20.51 10.21
C LEU A 13 6.23 -19.63 9.89
N LEU A 14 6.11 -18.45 10.52
CA LEU A 14 5.05 -17.49 10.23
C LEU A 14 5.18 -16.88 8.83
N LEU A 15 6.40 -16.60 8.38
CA LEU A 15 6.67 -16.14 7.01
C LEU A 15 6.31 -17.21 5.98
N LEU A 16 6.67 -18.47 6.23
CA LEU A 16 6.29 -19.60 5.37
C LEU A 16 4.77 -19.83 5.35
N TYR A 17 4.12 -19.73 6.51
CA TYR A 17 2.66 -19.76 6.62
C TYR A 17 2.02 -18.66 5.76
N PHE A 18 2.47 -17.40 5.95
CA PHE A 18 1.96 -16.26 5.21
C PHE A 18 2.14 -16.42 3.69
N TRP A 19 3.32 -16.85 3.25
CA TRP A 19 3.60 -17.13 1.84
C TRP A 19 2.69 -18.22 1.27
N THR A 20 2.56 -19.34 1.98
CA THR A 20 1.76 -20.49 1.53
C THR A 20 0.27 -20.12 1.44
N VAL A 21 -0.26 -19.44 2.46
CA VAL A 21 -1.65 -18.97 2.46
C VAL A 21 -1.85 -17.88 1.40
N GLY A 22 -0.88 -16.99 1.21
CA GLY A 22 -0.93 -15.92 0.22
C GLY A 22 -0.98 -16.43 -1.22
N LEU A 23 -0.18 -17.46 -1.55
CA LEU A 23 -0.16 -18.06 -2.89
C LEU A 23 -1.48 -18.75 -3.27
N ALA A 24 -2.22 -19.24 -2.28
CA ALA A 24 -3.43 -20.01 -2.54
C ALA A 24 -4.54 -19.13 -3.18
N ASN A 25 -5.02 -19.55 -4.36
CA ASN A 25 -6.07 -18.89 -5.15
C ASN A 25 -5.79 -17.41 -5.44
N LEU A 26 -4.52 -17.03 -5.61
CA LEU A 26 -4.12 -15.64 -5.84
C LEU A 26 -4.72 -15.07 -7.14
N ASP A 27 -5.03 -15.92 -8.11
CA ASP A 27 -5.71 -15.62 -9.39
C ASP A 27 -7.24 -15.51 -9.30
N ARG A 28 -7.83 -15.85 -8.14
CA ARG A 28 -9.30 -15.91 -7.95
C ARG A 28 -9.78 -14.94 -6.88
N PHE A 29 -8.97 -14.72 -5.84
CA PHE A 29 -9.41 -14.05 -4.63
C PHE A 29 -8.41 -13.03 -4.06
N PRO A 30 -8.84 -11.79 -3.78
CA PRO A 30 -10.19 -11.23 -4.02
C PRO A 30 -10.51 -11.13 -5.53
N LYS A 31 -11.76 -10.75 -5.86
CA LYS A 31 -12.11 -10.34 -7.24
C LYS A 31 -11.11 -9.27 -7.70
N ILE A 32 -10.84 -9.21 -9.01
CA ILE A 32 -9.94 -8.20 -9.55
C ILE A 32 -10.38 -6.79 -9.10
N HIS A 33 -9.42 -6.01 -8.61
CA HIS A 33 -9.63 -4.64 -8.17
C HIS A 33 -9.25 -3.68 -9.31
N GLU A 34 -9.93 -2.53 -9.39
CA GLU A 34 -9.75 -1.52 -10.44
C GLU A 34 -8.29 -1.07 -10.62
N ASP A 35 -7.60 -0.82 -9.50
CA ASP A 35 -6.19 -0.42 -9.50
C ASP A 35 -5.26 -1.46 -10.15
N GLU A 36 -5.61 -2.75 -10.20
CA GLU A 36 -4.64 -3.78 -10.59
C GLU A 36 -4.20 -3.64 -12.03
N SER A 37 -5.15 -3.47 -12.94
CA SER A 37 -4.84 -3.16 -14.35
C SER A 37 -4.23 -1.76 -14.50
N TRP A 38 -4.63 -0.81 -13.67
CA TRP A 38 -4.15 0.57 -13.74
C TRP A 38 -2.66 0.67 -13.38
N GLN A 39 -2.20 -0.12 -12.41
CA GLN A 39 -0.79 -0.26 -12.05
C GLN A 39 -0.02 -1.15 -13.04
N ALA A 40 -0.62 -2.26 -13.47
CA ALA A 40 0.05 -3.26 -14.30
C ALA A 40 0.35 -2.75 -15.72
N ALA A 41 -0.60 -2.08 -16.35
CA ALA A 41 -0.50 -1.69 -17.76
C ALA A 41 0.71 -0.80 -18.07
N PRO A 42 0.91 0.37 -17.43
CA PRO A 42 2.05 1.24 -17.74
C PRO A 42 3.40 0.59 -17.45
N GLY A 43 3.48 -0.23 -16.41
CA GLY A 43 4.67 -1.02 -16.12
C GLY A 43 4.98 -2.05 -17.19
N TYR A 44 3.97 -2.78 -17.68
CA TYR A 44 4.15 -3.78 -18.71
C TYR A 44 4.64 -3.15 -20.01
N THR A 45 4.02 -2.05 -20.45
CA THR A 45 4.45 -1.27 -21.62
C THR A 45 5.92 -0.83 -21.50
N PHE A 46 6.36 -0.41 -20.30
CA PHE A 46 7.76 -0.02 -20.09
C PHE A 46 8.73 -1.15 -20.41
N TRP A 47 8.43 -2.37 -19.98
CA TRP A 47 9.29 -3.53 -20.23
C TRP A 47 9.19 -4.06 -21.66
N THR A 48 8.04 -3.96 -22.31
CA THR A 48 7.86 -4.48 -23.68
C THR A 48 8.24 -3.49 -24.77
N GLU A 49 8.11 -2.19 -24.52
CA GLU A 49 8.22 -1.14 -25.54
C GLU A 49 9.18 -0.01 -25.16
N GLY A 50 9.72 0.01 -23.94
CA GLY A 50 10.65 1.04 -23.48
C GLY A 50 10.01 2.41 -23.20
N ARG A 51 8.67 2.50 -23.20
CA ARG A 51 7.91 3.72 -22.84
C ARG A 51 7.11 3.52 -21.55
N PHE A 52 7.14 4.49 -20.64
CA PHE A 52 6.28 4.46 -19.44
C PHE A 52 4.92 5.13 -19.73
N GLY A 53 4.09 4.42 -20.49
CA GLY A 53 2.77 4.85 -20.96
C GLY A 53 1.79 3.67 -21.06
N THR A 54 0.51 3.91 -21.34
CA THR A 54 -0.48 2.84 -21.45
C THR A 54 -1.59 3.13 -22.46
N ASP A 55 -1.84 2.16 -23.34
CA ASP A 55 -2.89 2.28 -24.36
C ASP A 55 -4.30 2.10 -23.77
N LEU A 56 -4.37 1.57 -22.55
CA LEU A 56 -5.60 1.49 -21.76
C LEU A 56 -6.28 2.86 -21.61
N PHE A 57 -5.49 3.92 -21.55
CA PHE A 57 -5.97 5.30 -21.43
C PHE A 57 -5.61 6.17 -22.64
N ALA A 58 -5.35 5.54 -23.79
CA ALA A 58 -4.96 6.28 -25.00
C ALA A 58 -6.01 7.33 -25.39
N GLY A 59 -5.56 8.55 -25.64
CA GLY A 59 -6.43 9.69 -25.95
C GLY A 59 -6.83 10.52 -24.73
N PHE A 60 -6.29 10.24 -23.54
CA PHE A 60 -6.43 11.11 -22.37
C PHE A 60 -5.07 11.73 -22.02
N TYR A 61 -4.85 12.98 -22.45
CA TYR A 61 -3.65 13.77 -22.15
C TYR A 61 -2.31 13.03 -22.31
N GLY A 62 -2.14 12.31 -23.42
CA GLY A 62 -0.89 11.62 -23.74
C GLY A 62 -0.55 10.44 -22.82
N MET A 63 -1.52 9.87 -22.09
CA MET A 63 -1.28 8.72 -21.20
C MET A 63 -0.67 7.50 -21.91
N GLU A 64 -0.84 7.38 -23.23
CA GLU A 64 -0.14 6.38 -24.04
C GLU A 64 1.37 6.64 -24.17
N GLN A 65 1.85 7.88 -24.08
CA GLN A 65 3.29 8.19 -24.13
C GLN A 65 3.89 8.36 -22.74
N HIS A 66 3.21 9.11 -21.89
CA HIS A 66 3.63 9.42 -20.54
C HIS A 66 2.51 9.15 -19.55
N TYR A 67 2.72 8.22 -18.63
CA TYR A 67 1.74 7.91 -17.61
C TYR A 67 2.13 8.53 -16.26
N TYR A 68 1.30 9.46 -15.77
CA TYR A 68 1.51 10.18 -14.50
C TYR A 68 0.46 9.89 -13.43
N GLY A 69 -0.48 8.95 -13.69
CA GLY A 69 -1.53 8.61 -12.73
C GLY A 69 -1.00 7.98 -11.43
N PHE A 70 0.18 7.35 -11.48
CA PHE A 70 0.87 6.80 -10.31
C PHE A 70 2.37 7.05 -10.38
N MET A 71 3.02 6.92 -9.21
CA MET A 71 4.48 6.93 -9.12
C MET A 71 5.05 5.64 -9.76
N PRO A 72 6.22 5.72 -10.42
CA PRO A 72 6.59 4.72 -11.43
C PRO A 72 7.11 3.38 -10.89
N LEU A 73 7.68 3.35 -9.68
CA LEU A 73 8.46 2.19 -9.23
C LEU A 73 7.60 0.94 -9.07
N PHE A 74 6.43 1.04 -8.42
CA PHE A 74 5.58 -0.13 -8.21
C PHE A 74 4.99 -0.66 -9.54
N PRO A 75 4.40 0.16 -10.42
CA PRO A 75 4.06 -0.25 -11.79
C PRO A 75 5.19 -0.98 -12.50
N ILE A 76 6.41 -0.43 -12.51
CA ILE A 76 7.57 -1.05 -13.19
C ILE A 76 7.89 -2.43 -12.62
N LEU A 77 7.80 -2.62 -11.29
CA LEU A 77 8.01 -3.93 -10.66
C LEU A 77 6.95 -4.95 -11.10
N VAL A 78 5.68 -4.54 -11.14
CA VAL A 78 4.55 -5.39 -11.59
C VAL A 78 4.70 -5.73 -13.07
N GLY A 79 4.98 -4.74 -13.90
CA GLY A 79 5.23 -4.92 -15.32
C GLY A 79 6.39 -5.87 -15.61
N GLY A 80 7.46 -5.79 -14.83
CA GLY A 80 8.61 -6.68 -14.95
C GLY A 80 8.24 -8.13 -14.66
N ALA A 81 7.43 -8.36 -13.61
CA ALA A 81 6.92 -9.71 -13.32
C ALA A 81 6.02 -10.23 -14.45
N LEU A 82 5.15 -9.39 -15.01
CA LEU A 82 4.29 -9.75 -16.15
C LEU A 82 5.09 -10.03 -17.43
N HIS A 83 6.17 -9.29 -17.67
CA HIS A 83 7.06 -9.52 -18.80
C HIS A 83 7.82 -10.84 -18.66
N LEU A 84 8.31 -11.15 -17.45
CA LEU A 84 9.12 -12.36 -17.20
C LEU A 84 8.29 -13.65 -17.07
N PHE A 85 7.11 -13.57 -16.46
CA PHE A 85 6.30 -14.75 -16.12
C PHE A 85 4.99 -14.86 -16.94
N GLY A 86 4.80 -13.97 -17.91
CA GLY A 86 3.60 -13.86 -18.73
C GLY A 86 2.52 -12.97 -18.12
N LEU A 87 1.65 -12.45 -18.99
CA LEU A 87 0.49 -11.65 -18.59
C LEU A 87 -0.52 -12.52 -17.84
N GLY A 88 -0.86 -12.10 -16.62
CA GLY A 88 -1.89 -12.76 -15.82
C GLY A 88 -2.03 -12.15 -14.42
N LEU A 89 -3.22 -12.30 -13.83
CA LEU A 89 -3.51 -11.76 -12.51
C LEU A 89 -2.67 -12.40 -11.40
N PHE A 90 -2.37 -13.70 -11.51
CA PHE A 90 -1.49 -14.40 -10.59
C PHE A 90 -0.12 -13.75 -10.53
N GLN A 91 0.51 -13.57 -11.70
CA GLN A 91 1.84 -12.97 -11.86
C GLN A 91 1.87 -11.54 -11.32
N ALA A 92 0.83 -10.75 -11.62
CA ALA A 92 0.73 -9.38 -11.12
C ALA A 92 0.70 -9.35 -9.58
N ARG A 93 -0.10 -10.22 -8.95
CA ARG A 93 -0.27 -10.31 -7.50
C ARG A 93 0.88 -10.99 -6.76
N LEU A 94 1.77 -11.71 -7.44
CA LEU A 94 3.00 -12.23 -6.81
C LEU A 94 3.89 -11.10 -6.27
N VAL A 95 3.90 -9.94 -6.94
CA VAL A 95 4.70 -8.78 -6.55
C VAL A 95 4.29 -8.23 -5.19
N PRO A 96 3.03 -7.78 -4.95
CA PRO A 96 2.61 -7.33 -3.62
C PRO A 96 2.76 -8.42 -2.56
N LEU A 97 2.53 -9.70 -2.88
CA LEU A 97 2.75 -10.80 -1.93
C LEU A 97 4.22 -10.88 -1.48
N ALA A 98 5.17 -10.84 -2.42
CA ALA A 98 6.59 -10.85 -2.11
C ALA A 98 7.03 -9.60 -1.32
N LEU A 99 6.50 -8.43 -1.66
CA LEU A 99 6.80 -7.18 -0.96
C LEU A 99 6.26 -7.18 0.47
N ILE A 100 5.05 -7.70 0.71
CA ILE A 100 4.52 -7.85 2.06
C ILE A 100 5.29 -8.91 2.86
N LEU A 101 5.70 -10.02 2.23
CA LEU A 101 6.58 -11.00 2.89
C LEU A 101 7.90 -10.34 3.35
N LEU A 102 8.49 -9.50 2.50
CA LEU A 102 9.69 -8.73 2.84
C LEU A 102 9.41 -7.70 3.95
N THR A 103 8.24 -7.06 3.94
CA THR A 103 7.79 -6.16 5.02
C THR A 103 7.73 -6.89 6.37
N LEU A 104 7.18 -8.12 6.41
CA LEU A 104 7.16 -8.94 7.62
C LEU A 104 8.58 -9.30 8.09
N ALA A 105 9.46 -9.69 7.17
CA ALA A 105 10.86 -10.00 7.49
C ALA A 105 11.61 -8.78 8.03
N LEU A 106 11.42 -7.60 7.41
CA LEU A 106 11.98 -6.33 7.86
C LEU A 106 11.42 -5.93 9.22
N THR A 107 10.13 -6.17 9.48
CA THR A 107 9.51 -5.94 10.79
C THR A 107 10.17 -6.78 11.87
N HIS A 108 10.40 -8.07 11.60
CA HIS A 108 11.12 -8.95 12.53
C HIS A 108 12.54 -8.44 12.80
N ARG A 109 13.28 -8.07 11.76
CA ARG A 109 14.65 -7.56 11.89
C ARG A 109 14.70 -6.25 12.66
N LEU A 110 13.77 -5.33 12.39
CA LEU A 110 13.65 -4.06 13.08
C LEU A 110 13.29 -4.25 14.56
N GLY A 111 12.31 -5.11 14.88
CA GLY A 111 11.96 -5.43 16.27
C GLY A 111 13.10 -6.10 17.04
N THR A 112 13.85 -6.99 16.38
CA THR A 112 15.06 -7.60 16.93
C THR A 112 16.12 -6.55 17.25
N LYS A 113 16.30 -5.59 16.35
CA LYS A 113 17.34 -4.56 16.47
C LYS A 113 17.00 -3.49 17.50
N LEU A 114 15.75 -3.05 17.56
CA LEU A 114 15.26 -2.07 18.53
C LEU A 114 15.16 -2.67 19.94
N PHE A 115 14.72 -3.92 20.05
CA PHE A 115 14.41 -4.51 21.34
C PHE A 115 15.06 -5.89 21.50
N SER A 116 14.38 -6.95 21.04
CA SER A 116 14.85 -8.33 21.13
C SER A 116 14.19 -9.21 20.08
N PRO A 117 14.74 -10.41 19.77
CA PRO A 117 14.14 -11.32 18.79
C PRO A 117 12.67 -11.65 19.02
N TRP A 118 12.23 -11.72 20.29
CA TRP A 118 10.84 -11.98 20.64
C TRP A 118 9.89 -10.85 20.23
N HIS A 119 10.33 -9.58 20.27
CA HIS A 119 9.53 -8.45 19.82
C HIS A 119 9.24 -8.55 18.33
N GLY A 120 10.27 -8.86 17.53
CA GLY A 120 10.13 -9.08 16.11
C GLY A 120 9.20 -10.26 15.80
N ALA A 121 9.33 -11.37 16.53
CA ALA A 121 8.49 -12.55 16.32
C ALA A 121 7.01 -12.31 16.65
N LEU A 122 6.72 -11.66 17.77
CA LEU A 122 5.34 -11.31 18.14
C LEU A 122 4.73 -10.31 17.16
N ALA A 123 5.48 -9.30 16.71
CA ALA A 123 4.99 -8.35 15.72
C ALA A 123 4.61 -9.05 14.40
N VAL A 124 5.45 -9.97 13.90
CA VAL A 124 5.13 -10.78 12.71
C VAL A 124 3.91 -11.68 12.95
N ALA A 125 3.80 -12.30 14.12
CA ALA A 125 2.65 -13.13 14.45
C ALA A 125 1.35 -12.33 14.38
N ILE A 126 1.33 -11.14 14.98
CA ILE A 126 0.16 -10.25 14.93
C ILE A 126 -0.18 -9.88 13.48
N LEU A 127 0.81 -9.40 12.72
CA LEU A 127 0.60 -8.95 11.34
C LEU A 127 0.12 -10.06 10.38
N ALA A 128 0.56 -11.30 10.62
CA ALA A 128 0.24 -12.44 9.77
C ALA A 128 -1.07 -13.14 10.15
N THR A 129 -1.57 -12.97 11.38
CA THR A 129 -2.66 -13.81 11.91
C THR A 129 -3.77 -13.06 12.64
N TRP A 130 -3.62 -11.78 13.00
CA TRP A 130 -4.69 -11.07 13.70
C TRP A 130 -5.66 -10.42 12.72
N ARG A 131 -6.93 -10.75 12.90
CA ARG A 131 -8.05 -10.06 12.25
C ARG A 131 -8.32 -8.76 13.00
N ILE A 132 -8.00 -7.64 12.38
CA ILE A 132 -8.07 -6.29 12.96
C ILE A 132 -9.17 -5.45 12.31
N ALA A 133 -9.51 -5.74 11.05
CA ALA A 133 -10.55 -5.02 10.31
C ALA A 133 -11.84 -5.86 10.16
N GLY A 134 -12.97 -5.18 10.08
CA GLY A 134 -14.22 -5.74 9.59
C GLY A 134 -14.10 -6.14 8.11
N PRO A 135 -14.95 -7.06 7.63
CA PRO A 135 -14.90 -7.49 6.24
C PRO A 135 -15.35 -6.35 5.31
N PHE A 136 -14.55 -6.08 4.27
CA PHE A 136 -14.91 -5.23 3.12
C PHE A 136 -14.69 -6.00 1.83
N SER A 137 -15.26 -5.53 0.71
CA SER A 137 -15.11 -6.17 -0.61
C SER A 137 -13.66 -6.47 -0.99
N HIS A 138 -12.73 -5.59 -0.60
CA HIS A 138 -11.29 -5.69 -0.86
C HIS A 138 -10.45 -5.99 0.39
N LEU A 139 -11.07 -6.16 1.56
CA LEU A 139 -10.42 -6.59 2.81
C LEU A 139 -11.16 -7.80 3.41
N PRO A 140 -11.17 -8.92 2.69
CA PRO A 140 -12.05 -10.03 3.04
C PRO A 140 -11.62 -10.77 4.30
N SER A 141 -10.32 -10.82 4.63
CA SER A 141 -9.84 -11.53 5.82
C SER A 141 -9.93 -10.67 7.07
N GLY A 142 -9.86 -9.35 6.89
CA GLY A 142 -9.66 -8.42 7.98
C GLY A 142 -8.26 -8.50 8.60
N ILE A 143 -7.34 -9.29 8.03
CA ILE A 143 -5.91 -9.32 8.34
C ILE A 143 -5.24 -8.35 7.34
N PRO A 144 -4.93 -7.09 7.75
CA PRO A 144 -4.70 -6.02 6.78
C PRO A 144 -3.58 -6.30 5.78
N LEU A 145 -2.44 -6.86 6.23
CA LEU A 145 -1.33 -7.17 5.34
C LEU A 145 -1.60 -8.39 4.44
N ALA A 146 -2.41 -9.36 4.88
CA ALA A 146 -2.80 -10.48 4.03
C ALA A 146 -3.73 -10.04 2.90
N ASP A 147 -4.64 -9.10 3.18
CA ASP A 147 -5.52 -8.53 2.16
C ASP A 147 -4.76 -7.65 1.18
N VAL A 148 -3.89 -6.75 1.66
CA VAL A 148 -3.04 -5.90 0.79
C VAL A 148 -2.08 -6.73 -0.06
N ALA A 149 -1.56 -7.85 0.45
CA ALA A 149 -0.68 -8.75 -0.30
C ALA A 149 -1.36 -9.40 -1.52
N ARG A 150 -2.69 -9.40 -1.58
CA ARG A 150 -3.49 -10.05 -2.63
C ARG A 150 -4.02 -9.09 -3.69
N ILE A 151 -3.68 -7.81 -3.60
CA ILE A 151 -4.12 -6.80 -4.55
C ILE A 151 -2.89 -6.05 -5.08
N VAL A 152 -2.83 -5.85 -6.40
CA VAL A 152 -1.79 -5.06 -7.04
C VAL A 152 -1.98 -3.57 -6.71
N ARG A 153 -1.47 -3.17 -5.55
CA ARG A 153 -1.44 -1.79 -5.07
C ARG A 153 -0.06 -1.42 -4.51
N TYR A 154 0.34 -0.19 -4.78
CA TYR A 154 1.60 0.41 -4.31
C TYR A 154 1.76 0.40 -2.78
N ASP A 155 0.66 0.25 -2.05
CA ASP A 155 0.63 0.15 -0.59
C ASP A 155 1.50 -1.00 -0.04
N SER A 156 1.77 -2.01 -0.88
CA SER A 156 2.68 -3.12 -0.55
C SER A 156 4.16 -2.75 -0.61
N ALA A 157 4.55 -1.78 -1.45
CA ALA A 157 5.95 -1.43 -1.71
C ALA A 157 6.48 -0.36 -0.75
N VAL A 158 5.66 0.64 -0.41
CA VAL A 158 6.05 1.73 0.50
C VAL A 158 6.64 1.23 1.83
N PRO A 159 6.01 0.29 2.57
CA PRO A 159 6.58 -0.22 3.82
C PRO A 159 7.94 -0.90 3.66
N VAL A 160 8.20 -1.59 2.53
CA VAL A 160 9.49 -2.26 2.30
C VAL A 160 10.63 -1.25 2.34
N PHE A 161 10.50 -0.17 1.58
CA PHE A 161 11.55 0.84 1.47
C PHE A 161 11.63 1.72 2.72
N GLY A 162 10.49 2.12 3.29
CA GLY A 162 10.42 2.88 4.53
C GLY A 162 11.03 2.15 5.73
N LEU A 163 10.69 0.86 5.93
CA LEU A 163 11.27 0.04 7.00
C LEU A 163 12.75 -0.25 6.77
N SER A 164 13.18 -0.44 5.51
CA SER A 164 14.59 -0.62 5.19
C SER A 164 15.40 0.63 5.54
N ALA A 165 14.88 1.82 5.19
CA ALA A 165 15.47 3.10 5.55
C ALA A 165 15.55 3.27 7.08
N LEU A 166 14.46 2.97 7.80
CA LEU A 166 14.43 2.99 9.26
C LEU A 166 15.44 2.01 9.87
N LEU A 167 15.53 0.79 9.35
CA LEU A 167 16.46 -0.22 9.86
C LEU A 167 17.92 0.25 9.72
N ILE A 168 18.31 0.77 8.56
CA ILE A 168 19.66 1.33 8.33
C ILE A 168 19.92 2.51 9.29
N LEU A 169 18.93 3.40 9.46
CA LEU A 169 19.03 4.51 10.40
C LEU A 169 19.27 4.01 11.83
N VAL A 170 18.47 3.05 12.29
CA VAL A 170 18.61 2.44 13.63
C VAL A 170 19.98 1.81 13.80
N TYR A 171 20.48 1.05 12.81
CA TYR A 171 21.84 0.52 12.86
C TYR A 171 22.88 1.62 13.02
N THR A 172 22.76 2.70 12.25
CA THR A 172 23.69 3.83 12.28
C THR A 172 23.65 4.55 13.63
N LEU A 173 22.45 4.85 14.15
CA LEU A 173 22.27 5.55 15.43
C LEU A 173 22.68 4.72 16.65
N THR A 174 22.61 3.39 16.58
CA THR A 174 22.90 2.51 17.72
C THR A 174 24.32 1.91 17.72
N SER A 175 25.02 1.89 16.59
CA SER A 175 26.34 1.24 16.46
C SER A 175 27.50 2.01 17.11
N ASP A 176 27.30 3.29 17.47
CA ASP A 176 28.29 4.14 18.15
C ASP A 176 28.73 3.68 19.54
N ARG A 177 28.18 2.56 20.02
CA ARG A 177 28.16 2.21 21.43
C ARG A 177 28.98 0.99 21.81
N ARG A 178 29.83 0.48 20.91
CA ARG A 178 30.81 -0.53 21.35
C ARG A 178 31.69 0.13 22.42
N PRO A 179 31.66 -0.36 23.68
CA PRO A 179 32.50 0.20 24.73
C PRO A 179 33.94 0.13 24.26
N LYS A 180 34.73 1.19 24.53
CA LYS A 180 36.19 1.11 24.38
C LYS A 180 36.62 -0.12 25.18
N THR A 181 36.93 -1.22 24.51
CA THR A 181 37.60 -2.32 25.17
C THR A 181 38.91 -1.74 25.70
N ALA A 182 39.18 -1.97 26.99
CA ALA A 182 40.30 -1.36 27.72
C ALA A 182 41.65 -1.59 27.00
N ASP A 183 41.74 -2.61 26.15
CA ASP A 183 42.95 -3.02 25.45
C ASP A 183 43.41 -2.09 24.31
N ARG A 184 42.60 -1.12 23.85
CA ARG A 184 43.02 -0.18 22.78
C ARG A 184 42.55 1.27 23.03
N PRO A 185 43.10 1.96 24.03
CA PRO A 185 42.71 3.34 24.39
C PRO A 185 42.94 4.36 23.26
N ASN A 186 43.90 4.07 22.36
CA ASN A 186 44.36 4.95 21.28
C ASN A 186 43.89 4.56 19.87
N ALA A 187 43.03 3.55 19.71
CA ALA A 187 42.47 3.29 18.40
C ALA A 187 41.67 4.54 17.97
N PRO A 188 42.00 5.18 16.83
CA PRO A 188 41.29 6.37 16.39
C PRO A 188 39.81 6.05 16.34
N ARG A 189 38.99 6.91 16.95
CA ARG A 189 37.54 6.89 16.79
C ARG A 189 37.25 7.18 15.32
N THR A 190 37.36 6.18 14.47
CA THR A 190 36.74 6.21 13.14
C THR A 190 35.24 6.00 13.35
N THR A 191 34.59 6.90 14.09
CA THR A 191 33.14 7.12 14.13
C THR A 191 32.71 7.84 12.84
N HIS A 192 33.37 7.54 11.72
CA HIS A 192 32.83 7.81 10.42
C HIS A 192 31.72 6.80 10.21
N HIS A 193 30.52 7.11 10.73
CA HIS A 193 29.31 6.62 10.10
C HIS A 193 29.44 6.99 8.64
N ALA A 194 29.75 5.99 7.83
CA ALA A 194 30.10 6.25 6.45
C ALA A 194 28.92 7.02 5.84
N PRO A 195 29.13 8.24 5.31
CA PRO A 195 28.09 9.07 4.68
C PRO A 195 27.15 8.26 3.77
N ARG A 196 27.66 7.21 3.14
CA ARG A 196 26.92 6.20 2.38
C ARG A 196 25.68 5.63 3.07
N TYR A 197 25.65 5.46 4.39
CA TYR A 197 24.47 4.91 5.08
C TYR A 197 23.34 5.91 5.12
N PHE A 198 23.60 7.18 5.45
CA PHE A 198 22.59 8.25 5.40
C PHE A 198 22.14 8.53 3.97
N LEU A 199 23.07 8.45 3.01
CA LEU A 199 22.74 8.53 1.59
C LEU A 199 21.77 7.40 1.20
N GLY A 200 22.06 6.16 1.62
CA GLY A 200 21.21 4.99 1.40
C GLY A 200 19.84 5.10 2.08
N VAL A 201 19.76 5.69 3.28
CA VAL A 201 18.48 6.01 3.95
C VAL A 201 17.66 6.95 3.06
N GLY A 202 18.26 8.04 2.58
CA GLY A 202 17.61 8.99 1.69
C GLY A 202 17.10 8.36 0.40
N PHE A 203 17.97 7.57 -0.23
CA PHE A 203 17.69 6.88 -1.49
C PHE A 203 16.53 5.89 -1.35
N LEU A 204 16.50 5.11 -0.27
CA LEU A 204 15.37 4.21 0.03
C LEU A 204 14.08 4.97 0.32
N VAL A 205 14.12 6.12 1.01
CA VAL A 205 12.92 6.96 1.15
C VAL A 205 12.46 7.48 -0.22
N GLY A 206 13.39 7.82 -1.12
CA GLY A 206 13.05 8.17 -2.50
C GLY A 206 12.36 7.02 -3.23
N PHE A 207 12.79 5.77 -3.04
CA PHE A 207 12.08 4.59 -3.57
C PHE A 207 10.70 4.39 -2.94
N ALA A 208 10.54 4.70 -1.65
CA ALA A 208 9.22 4.72 -1.02
C ALA A 208 8.31 5.76 -1.71
N THR A 209 8.82 6.96 -1.98
CA THR A 209 8.10 8.01 -2.72
C THR A 209 7.78 7.64 -4.17
N LEU A 210 8.72 7.00 -4.87
CA LEU A 210 8.51 6.50 -6.23
C LEU A 210 7.57 5.29 -6.29
N SER A 211 7.28 4.65 -5.15
CA SER A 211 6.21 3.68 -5.05
C SER A 211 4.86 4.38 -4.88
N HIS A 212 4.79 5.39 -4.01
CA HIS A 212 3.63 6.26 -3.85
C HIS A 212 3.99 7.58 -3.14
N VAL A 213 3.27 8.68 -3.45
CA VAL A 213 3.55 10.04 -2.93
C VAL A 213 3.71 10.07 -1.40
N TYR A 214 2.81 9.41 -0.66
CA TYR A 214 2.89 9.40 0.83
C TYR A 214 4.16 8.73 1.36
N GLY A 215 4.88 7.95 0.55
CA GLY A 215 6.19 7.41 0.90
C GLY A 215 7.19 8.51 1.27
N ALA A 216 7.01 9.73 0.75
CA ALA A 216 7.81 10.90 1.13
C ALA A 216 7.70 11.25 2.63
N PHE A 217 6.63 10.83 3.32
CA PHE A 217 6.45 11.10 4.74
C PHE A 217 7.47 10.38 5.63
N TRP A 218 8.11 9.32 5.13
CA TRP A 218 9.23 8.69 5.82
C TRP A 218 10.42 9.65 5.99
N LEU A 219 10.62 10.60 5.09
CA LEU A 219 11.75 11.54 5.16
C LEU A 219 11.70 12.39 6.43
N PRO A 220 10.67 13.23 6.67
CA PRO A 220 10.59 14.01 7.90
C PRO A 220 10.54 13.13 9.15
N ALA A 221 9.88 11.97 9.12
CA ALA A 221 9.85 11.05 10.26
C ALA A 221 11.25 10.56 10.67
N LEU A 222 12.08 10.16 9.70
CA LEU A 222 13.44 9.70 9.94
C LEU A 222 14.39 10.85 10.31
N LEU A 223 14.22 12.03 9.71
CA LEU A 223 15.02 13.22 10.04
C LEU A 223 14.72 13.71 11.46
N LEU A 224 13.45 13.77 11.87
CA LEU A 224 13.05 14.16 13.22
C LEU A 224 13.52 13.12 14.25
N ALA A 225 13.42 11.83 13.97
CA ALA A 225 13.99 10.80 14.83
C ALA A 225 15.52 10.94 14.99
N ALA A 226 16.24 11.21 13.89
CA ALA A 226 17.68 11.43 13.95
C ALA A 226 18.03 12.71 14.75
N LEU A 227 17.32 13.81 14.52
CA LEU A 227 17.49 15.06 15.27
C LEU A 227 17.16 14.90 16.75
N TRP A 228 16.11 14.14 17.09
CA TRP A 228 15.75 13.83 18.47
C TRP A 228 16.89 13.10 19.19
N ILE A 229 17.50 12.11 18.54
CA ILE A 229 18.56 11.29 19.16
C ILE A 229 19.93 12.00 19.16
N ARG A 230 20.26 12.77 18.12
CA ARG A 230 21.60 13.34 17.91
C ARG A 230 21.69 14.85 18.10
N GLY A 231 20.57 15.53 18.29
CA GLY A 231 20.51 16.99 18.30
C GLY A 231 21.13 17.60 17.04
N ARG A 232 21.87 18.71 17.22
CA ARG A 232 22.54 19.42 16.12
C ARG A 232 23.55 18.57 15.34
N SER A 233 24.10 17.50 15.93
CA SER A 233 25.03 16.61 15.22
C SER A 233 24.35 15.78 14.11
N ALA A 234 23.01 15.76 14.05
CA ALA A 234 22.26 15.13 12.97
C ALA A 234 22.16 15.99 11.69
N ILE A 235 22.56 17.27 11.71
CA ILE A 235 22.39 18.18 10.55
C ILE A 235 23.16 17.68 9.32
N LYS A 236 24.46 17.36 9.46
CA LYS A 236 25.26 16.83 8.34
C LYS A 236 24.69 15.51 7.79
N PRO A 237 24.37 14.51 8.64
CA PRO A 237 23.61 13.33 8.22
C PRO A 237 22.30 13.65 7.50
N ALA A 238 21.50 14.60 8.00
CA ALA A 238 20.24 15.00 7.40
C ALA A 238 20.44 15.54 5.97
N VAL A 239 21.43 16.39 5.75
CA VAL A 239 21.78 16.89 4.41
C VAL A 239 22.15 15.73 3.48
N ILE A 240 22.95 14.76 3.94
CA ILE A 240 23.33 13.60 3.13
C ILE A 240 22.10 12.72 2.81
N THR A 241 21.19 12.55 3.76
CA THR A 241 19.90 11.88 3.53
C THR A 241 19.06 12.63 2.48
N LEU A 242 19.00 13.96 2.54
CA LEU A 242 18.28 14.76 1.54
C LEU A 242 18.89 14.62 0.14
N ILE A 243 20.22 14.57 0.04
CA ILE A 243 20.91 14.30 -1.24
C ILE A 243 20.53 12.92 -1.77
N GLY A 244 20.55 11.88 -0.93
CA GLY A 244 20.17 10.53 -1.35
C GLY A 244 18.72 10.46 -1.85
N PHE A 245 17.82 11.16 -1.16
CA PHE A 245 16.42 11.30 -1.56
C PHE A 245 16.28 11.98 -2.93
N GLY A 246 16.93 13.12 -3.13
CA GLY A 246 16.92 13.83 -4.41
C GLY A 246 17.48 12.99 -5.56
N LEU A 247 18.58 12.26 -5.32
CA LEU A 247 19.19 11.37 -6.32
C LEU A 247 18.21 10.26 -6.77
N ALA A 248 17.49 9.65 -5.83
CA ALA A 248 16.49 8.64 -6.18
C ALA A 248 15.35 9.22 -7.03
N LEU A 249 14.89 10.44 -6.76
CA LEU A 249 13.81 11.08 -7.51
C LEU A 249 14.23 11.64 -8.87
N THR A 250 15.52 11.86 -9.09
CA THR A 250 16.04 12.56 -10.27
C THR A 250 15.53 11.97 -11.60
N PRO A 251 15.53 10.64 -11.83
CA PRO A 251 15.01 10.08 -13.09
C PRO A 251 13.54 10.41 -13.33
N TRP A 252 12.71 10.35 -12.29
CA TRP A 252 11.29 10.68 -12.39
C TRP A 252 11.06 12.16 -12.65
N LEU A 253 11.83 13.04 -12.00
CA LEU A 253 11.73 14.48 -12.23
C LEU A 253 12.12 14.86 -13.66
N LEU A 254 13.14 14.20 -14.23
CA LEU A 254 13.51 14.39 -15.64
C LEU A 254 12.41 13.91 -16.59
N PHE A 255 11.77 12.77 -16.29
CA PHE A 255 10.64 12.26 -17.05
C PHE A 255 9.44 13.23 -17.00
N VAL A 256 9.07 13.72 -15.82
CA VAL A 256 8.03 14.76 -15.64
C VAL A 256 8.39 16.04 -16.39
N ALA A 257 9.66 16.46 -16.36
CA ALA A 257 10.11 17.64 -17.09
C ALA A 257 9.97 17.47 -18.61
N SER A 258 10.19 16.27 -19.16
CA SER A 258 10.00 16.00 -20.59
C SER A 258 8.54 16.01 -21.05
N GLY A 259 7.59 15.78 -20.14
CA GLY A 259 6.15 15.76 -20.43
C GLY A 259 5.34 16.64 -19.49
N TRP A 260 5.81 17.85 -19.19
CA TRP A 260 5.21 18.72 -18.16
C TRP A 260 3.73 19.04 -18.43
N SER A 261 3.37 19.27 -19.69
CA SER A 261 1.97 19.55 -20.06
C SER A 261 1.06 18.36 -19.74
N ASP A 262 1.45 17.16 -20.16
CA ASP A 262 0.75 15.91 -19.86
C ASP A 262 0.65 15.70 -18.34
N PHE A 263 1.75 15.92 -17.60
CA PHE A 263 1.78 15.80 -16.14
C PHE A 263 0.75 16.71 -15.47
N VAL A 264 0.72 17.99 -15.82
CA VAL A 264 -0.23 18.95 -15.25
C VAL A 264 -1.67 18.54 -15.58
N GLN A 265 -1.93 18.15 -16.82
CA GLN A 265 -3.28 17.82 -17.28
C GLN A 265 -3.81 16.52 -16.65
N GLN A 266 -2.98 15.48 -16.60
CA GLN A 266 -3.35 14.20 -16.00
C GLN A 266 -3.59 14.31 -14.50
N ASN A 267 -2.92 15.24 -13.80
CA ASN A 267 -3.09 15.43 -12.34
C ASN A 267 -4.24 16.37 -11.96
N ARG A 268 -4.97 16.95 -12.92
CA ARG A 268 -6.13 17.82 -12.61
C ARG A 268 -7.20 17.10 -11.81
N ASN A 269 -7.41 15.82 -12.06
CA ASN A 269 -8.35 14.97 -11.31
C ASN A 269 -7.98 14.78 -9.81
N TYR A 270 -6.78 15.20 -9.39
CA TYR A 270 -6.33 15.17 -8.00
C TYR A 270 -6.18 16.57 -7.38
N ALA A 271 -6.54 17.64 -8.08
CA ALA A 271 -6.31 19.02 -7.63
C ALA A 271 -6.98 19.33 -6.28
N ASP A 272 -8.16 18.77 -6.04
CA ASP A 272 -8.92 18.85 -4.79
C ASP A 272 -8.21 18.20 -3.59
N ARG A 273 -7.22 17.33 -3.84
CA ARG A 273 -6.46 16.62 -2.80
C ARG A 273 -5.26 17.40 -2.25
N PHE A 274 -4.91 18.54 -2.85
CA PHE A 274 -3.69 19.29 -2.51
C PHE A 274 -3.95 20.74 -2.08
N GLY A 275 -4.91 20.94 -1.18
CA GLY A 275 -5.23 22.25 -0.56
C GLY A 275 -4.20 22.74 0.47
N LEU A 276 -2.89 22.51 0.27
CA LEU A 276 -1.84 22.71 1.29
C LEU A 276 -1.72 24.16 1.80
N LEU A 277 -2.20 25.15 1.05
CA LEU A 277 -2.20 26.56 1.44
C LEU A 277 -3.49 26.98 2.16
N ASP A 278 -4.55 26.16 2.14
CA ASP A 278 -5.81 26.43 2.82
C ASP A 278 -5.77 25.82 4.23
N SER A 279 -5.91 26.63 5.28
CA SER A 279 -5.94 26.11 6.66
C SER A 279 -7.11 25.14 6.90
N ARG A 280 -8.22 25.29 6.17
CA ARG A 280 -9.40 24.41 6.25
C ARG A 280 -9.10 22.99 5.77
N PHE A 281 -8.16 22.83 4.83
CA PHE A 281 -7.72 21.51 4.35
C PHE A 281 -7.24 20.64 5.51
N TYR A 282 -6.38 21.20 6.37
CA TYR A 282 -5.83 20.47 7.52
C TYR A 282 -6.90 20.13 8.56
N LEU A 283 -7.85 21.04 8.81
CA LEU A 283 -8.96 20.81 9.74
C LEU A 283 -9.91 19.73 9.22
N ILE A 284 -10.31 19.78 7.95
CA ILE A 284 -11.16 18.77 7.31
C ILE A 284 -10.47 17.41 7.35
N ASN A 285 -9.18 17.36 7.00
CA ASN A 285 -8.42 16.11 7.04
C ASN A 285 -8.30 15.55 8.46
N LEU A 286 -8.17 16.41 9.48
CA LEU A 286 -8.15 15.98 10.88
C LEU A 286 -9.50 15.41 11.33
N LEU A 287 -10.60 16.09 11.00
CA LEU A 287 -11.97 15.67 11.36
C LEU A 287 -12.35 14.35 10.68
N ASN A 288 -11.98 14.19 9.40
CA ASN A 288 -12.30 12.99 8.62
C ASN A 288 -11.33 11.82 8.90
N GLU A 289 -10.29 12.01 9.72
CA GLU A 289 -9.33 10.94 9.98
C GLU A 289 -9.97 9.70 10.63
N VAL A 290 -11.10 9.86 11.33
CA VAL A 290 -11.87 8.75 11.89
C VAL A 290 -12.31 7.74 10.81
N GLU A 291 -12.65 8.20 9.61
CA GLU A 291 -13.09 7.37 8.48
C GLU A 291 -12.03 6.33 8.10
N ARG A 292 -10.74 6.69 8.25
CA ARG A 292 -9.63 5.77 7.98
C ARG A 292 -9.67 4.55 8.91
N TYR A 293 -10.15 4.73 10.15
CA TYR A 293 -10.16 3.70 11.19
C TYR A 293 -11.52 3.00 11.33
N ASP A 294 -12.55 3.40 10.56
CA ASP A 294 -13.86 2.75 10.55
C ASP A 294 -13.80 1.23 10.34
N PRO A 295 -12.93 0.69 9.47
CA PRO A 295 -12.75 -0.76 9.37
C PRO A 295 -12.34 -1.43 10.69
N ILE A 296 -11.51 -0.79 11.52
CA ILE A 296 -11.12 -1.32 12.83
C ILE A 296 -12.29 -1.26 13.80
N LEU A 297 -13.02 -0.14 13.82
CA LEU A 297 -14.19 0.04 14.69
C LEU A 297 -15.28 -0.98 14.37
N ASN A 298 -15.53 -1.21 13.08
CA ASN A 298 -16.45 -2.25 12.62
C ASN A 298 -15.91 -3.65 12.88
N GLY A 299 -14.59 -3.86 12.77
CA GLY A 299 -13.92 -5.08 13.16
C GLY A 299 -14.10 -5.40 14.64
N ALA A 300 -13.96 -4.40 15.53
CA ALA A 300 -14.14 -4.57 16.97
C ALA A 300 -15.57 -5.01 17.32
N LYS A 301 -16.59 -4.54 16.59
CA LYS A 301 -17.97 -5.03 16.78
C LYS A 301 -18.14 -6.52 16.48
N GLN A 302 -17.23 -7.12 15.72
CA GLN A 302 -17.39 -8.47 15.16
C GLN A 302 -16.27 -9.46 15.53
N SER A 303 -15.16 -8.98 16.10
CA SER A 303 -13.95 -9.78 16.32
C SER A 303 -13.25 -9.43 17.62
N LEU A 304 -12.74 -10.46 18.29
CA LEU A 304 -11.96 -10.31 19.51
C LEU A 304 -10.57 -9.73 19.19
N GLY A 305 -9.99 -10.15 18.06
CA GLY A 305 -8.69 -9.67 17.58
C GLY A 305 -8.62 -8.15 17.43
N ALA A 306 -9.66 -7.52 16.87
CA ALA A 306 -9.73 -6.07 16.72
C ALA A 306 -9.83 -5.34 18.07
N TRP A 307 -10.63 -5.85 19.02
CA TRP A 307 -10.70 -5.30 20.38
C TRP A 307 -9.36 -5.39 21.11
N LEU A 308 -8.73 -6.57 21.07
CA LEU A 308 -7.41 -6.77 21.66
C LEU A 308 -6.38 -5.85 21.03
N TRP A 309 -6.41 -5.67 19.71
CA TRP A 309 -5.54 -4.75 19.01
C TRP A 309 -5.71 -3.30 19.49
N LEU A 310 -6.96 -2.79 19.57
CA LEU A 310 -7.23 -1.43 20.03
C LEU A 310 -6.70 -1.19 21.45
N ILE A 311 -7.03 -2.09 22.38
CA ILE A 311 -6.63 -1.97 23.79
C ILE A 311 -5.11 -2.05 23.92
N LEU A 312 -4.50 -3.09 23.35
CA LEU A 312 -3.05 -3.30 23.47
C LEU A 312 -2.25 -2.21 22.75
N CYS A 313 -2.69 -1.75 21.58
CA CYS A 313 -2.00 -0.69 20.86
C CYS A 313 -1.99 0.61 21.69
N SER A 314 -3.16 0.99 22.22
CA SER A 314 -3.33 2.20 23.02
C SER A 314 -2.49 2.17 24.29
N LEU A 315 -2.61 1.11 25.10
CA LEU A 315 -1.87 0.96 26.35
C LEU A 315 -0.35 0.89 26.11
N SER A 316 0.07 0.17 25.07
CA SER A 316 1.49 0.03 24.73
C SER A 316 2.09 1.34 24.22
N LEU A 317 1.33 2.12 23.45
CA LEU A 317 1.75 3.43 22.97
C LEU A 317 1.92 4.41 24.12
N ILE A 318 0.93 4.49 25.04
CA ILE A 318 1.01 5.33 26.24
C ILE A 318 2.23 4.96 27.09
N TRP A 319 2.48 3.66 27.27
CA TRP A 319 3.65 3.18 28.00
C TRP A 319 4.97 3.57 27.31
N LEU A 320 5.10 3.37 26.00
CA LEU A 320 6.29 3.74 25.24
C LEU A 320 6.53 5.25 25.25
N LEU A 321 5.47 6.05 25.15
CA LEU A 321 5.50 7.50 25.29
C LEU A 321 6.06 7.92 26.64
N LYS A 322 5.45 7.41 27.73
CA LYS A 322 5.91 7.69 29.10
C LYS A 322 7.37 7.31 29.28
N ARG A 323 7.77 6.13 28.80
CA ARG A 323 9.16 5.65 28.86
C ARG A 323 10.13 6.55 28.09
N SER A 324 9.73 7.02 26.92
CA SER A 324 10.53 7.91 26.08
C SER A 324 10.73 9.28 26.75
N LEU A 325 9.67 9.82 27.35
CA LEU A 325 9.69 11.10 28.06
C LEU A 325 10.48 11.03 29.38
N THR A 326 10.24 10.02 30.23
CA THR A 326 10.97 9.89 31.51
C THR A 326 12.43 9.56 31.30
N GLY A 327 12.74 8.73 30.28
CA GLY A 327 14.11 8.45 29.89
C GLY A 327 14.83 9.70 29.40
N TRP A 328 14.13 10.65 28.79
CA TRP A 328 14.68 11.91 28.31
C TRP A 328 14.93 12.93 29.42
N VAL A 329 13.95 13.13 30.33
CA VAL A 329 14.04 14.12 31.42
C VAL A 329 15.19 13.80 32.39
N ASN A 330 15.47 12.52 32.61
CA ASN A 330 16.51 12.08 33.54
C ASN A 330 17.94 12.12 32.96
N ILE A 331 18.14 12.66 31.76
CA ILE A 331 19.48 12.83 31.17
C ILE A 331 20.06 14.16 31.65
N PRO A 332 21.19 14.17 32.38
CA PRO A 332 21.85 15.42 32.72
C PRO A 332 22.26 16.16 31.44
N PRO A 333 22.06 17.48 31.33
CA PRO A 333 22.36 18.25 30.12
C PRO A 333 23.82 18.17 29.65
N SER A 334 24.74 17.81 30.56
CA SER A 334 26.17 17.59 30.27
C SER A 334 26.48 16.21 29.69
N HIS A 335 25.56 15.24 29.76
CA HIS A 335 25.80 13.91 29.24
C HIS A 335 25.38 13.82 27.77
N PRO A 336 26.29 13.46 26.85
CA PRO A 336 25.92 13.21 25.48
C PRO A 336 24.90 12.07 25.44
N VAL A 337 23.84 12.22 24.62
CA VAL A 337 22.73 11.27 24.44
C VAL A 337 23.21 9.83 24.16
N SER A 338 24.45 9.66 23.73
CA SER A 338 25.17 8.39 23.67
C SER A 338 25.18 7.58 24.98
N GLY A 339 24.90 8.17 26.14
CA GLY A 339 24.83 7.48 27.44
C GLY A 339 23.50 6.81 27.79
N LEU A 340 22.41 7.06 27.04
CA LEU A 340 21.09 6.48 27.34
C LEU A 340 21.08 4.94 27.30
N PRO A 341 20.28 4.24 28.12
CA PRO A 341 20.05 2.81 27.94
C PRO A 341 19.52 2.51 26.54
N SER A 342 20.05 1.48 25.86
CA SER A 342 19.60 1.07 24.51
C SER A 342 18.07 0.96 24.35
N PRO A 343 17.32 0.48 25.36
CA PRO A 343 15.87 0.41 25.25
C PRO A 343 15.17 1.77 25.16
N VAL A 344 15.70 2.82 25.81
CA VAL A 344 15.07 4.16 25.80
C VAL A 344 15.18 4.79 24.40
N ILE A 345 16.36 4.76 23.79
CA ILE A 345 16.54 5.26 22.42
C ILE A 345 15.63 4.54 21.44
N SER A 346 15.53 3.21 21.58
CA SER A 346 14.72 2.40 20.69
C SER A 346 13.24 2.76 20.80
N SER A 347 12.75 3.02 22.02
CA SER A 347 11.42 3.60 22.25
C SER A 347 11.28 5.00 21.62
N CYS A 348 12.25 5.90 21.83
CA CYS A 348 12.20 7.25 21.27
C CYS A 348 12.14 7.24 19.73
N ILE A 349 12.95 6.41 19.07
CA ILE A 349 12.95 6.29 17.60
C ILE A 349 11.58 5.79 17.12
N LEU A 350 11.07 4.69 17.68
CA LEU A 350 9.79 4.12 17.26
C LEU A 350 8.64 5.11 17.45
N VAL A 351 8.59 5.78 18.61
CA VAL A 351 7.58 6.78 18.94
C VAL A 351 7.68 8.00 18.03
N ALA A 352 8.88 8.55 17.82
CA ALA A 352 9.07 9.71 16.95
C ALA A 352 8.61 9.42 15.52
N VAL A 353 9.04 8.28 14.95
CA VAL A 353 8.64 7.89 13.59
C VAL A 353 7.13 7.68 13.49
N LEU A 354 6.53 6.95 14.44
CA LEU A 354 5.10 6.66 14.41
C LEU A 354 4.25 7.94 14.54
N ILE A 355 4.60 8.83 15.46
CA ILE A 355 3.86 10.10 15.65
C ILE A 355 4.01 10.97 14.41
N THR A 356 5.22 11.15 13.88
CA THR A 356 5.41 11.99 12.69
C THR A 356 4.65 11.43 11.50
N LEU A 357 4.75 10.13 11.22
CA LEU A 357 3.99 9.53 10.12
C LEU A 357 2.48 9.64 10.34
N GLY A 358 1.99 9.33 11.55
CA GLY A 358 0.59 9.46 11.91
C GLY A 358 0.08 10.88 11.69
N SER A 359 0.78 11.89 12.20
CA SER A 359 0.43 13.31 12.01
C SER A 359 0.41 13.70 10.53
N LEU A 360 1.38 13.27 9.73
CA LEU A 360 1.41 13.58 8.30
C LEU A 360 0.25 12.92 7.54
N PHE A 361 -0.09 11.67 7.88
CA PHE A 361 -1.27 10.98 7.33
C PHE A 361 -2.57 11.69 7.69
N THR A 362 -2.70 12.09 8.96
CA THR A 362 -3.87 12.82 9.47
C THR A 362 -4.03 14.16 8.78
N LEU A 363 -2.93 14.92 8.61
CA LEU A 363 -2.98 16.31 8.17
C LEU A 363 -2.92 16.47 6.64
N LEU A 364 -2.17 15.62 5.93
CA LEU A 364 -1.83 15.84 4.52
C LEU A 364 -2.56 14.93 3.53
N LEU A 365 -3.14 13.80 3.98
CA LEU A 365 -3.90 12.91 3.10
C LEU A 365 -5.39 13.20 3.24
N SER A 366 -5.99 13.82 2.22
CA SER A 366 -7.44 14.02 2.15
C SER A 366 -8.19 12.71 1.92
N PHE A 367 -7.62 11.80 1.13
CA PHE A 367 -8.22 10.50 0.90
C PHE A 367 -7.90 9.52 2.05
N LYS A 368 -8.91 9.28 2.89
CA LYS A 368 -8.81 8.51 4.14
C LYS A 368 -8.97 6.99 3.95
N THR A 369 -8.29 6.42 2.95
CA THR A 369 -8.36 4.97 2.74
C THR A 369 -7.58 4.18 3.80
N PHE A 370 -8.16 3.06 4.24
CA PHE A 370 -7.59 2.14 5.22
C PHE A 370 -6.31 1.47 4.71
N SER A 371 -6.22 1.18 3.41
CA SER A 371 -5.06 0.48 2.82
C SER A 371 -3.75 1.25 2.99
N TYR A 372 -3.80 2.59 3.11
CA TYR A 372 -2.60 3.40 3.36
C TYR A 372 -1.96 3.09 4.72
N LEU A 373 -2.71 2.53 5.68
CA LEU A 373 -2.15 2.06 6.95
C LEU A 373 -1.18 0.89 6.79
N ALA A 374 -1.06 0.28 5.60
CA ALA A 374 -0.03 -0.72 5.28
C ALA A 374 1.38 -0.28 5.70
N THR A 375 1.70 1.00 5.56
CA THR A 375 3.00 1.55 6.00
C THR A 375 3.15 1.68 7.52
N LEU A 376 2.03 1.75 8.26
CA LEU A 376 1.99 1.94 9.71
C LEU A 376 1.80 0.63 10.49
N TRP A 377 1.18 -0.40 9.91
CA TRP A 377 0.93 -1.68 10.57
C TRP A 377 2.19 -2.30 11.20
N PRO A 378 3.34 -2.35 10.51
CA PRO A 378 4.59 -2.82 11.10
C PRO A 378 4.97 -2.10 12.40
N LEU A 379 4.78 -0.78 12.44
CA LEU A 379 5.14 0.05 13.59
C LEU A 379 4.16 -0.17 14.74
N PHE A 380 2.86 -0.22 14.46
CA PHE A 380 1.85 -0.55 15.48
C PHE A 380 2.05 -1.94 16.07
N ALA A 381 2.38 -2.94 15.25
CA ALA A 381 2.65 -4.29 15.73
C ALA A 381 3.90 -4.35 16.63
N LEU A 382 4.92 -3.56 16.32
CA LEU A 382 6.11 -3.40 17.19
C LEU A 382 5.77 -2.70 18.51
N VAL A 383 4.89 -1.70 18.49
CA VAL A 383 4.38 -1.04 19.71
C VAL A 383 3.67 -2.06 20.60
N ILE A 384 2.74 -2.84 20.04
CA ILE A 384 2.01 -3.89 20.78
C ILE A 384 2.98 -4.95 21.31
N ALA A 385 3.91 -5.43 20.50
CA ALA A 385 4.89 -6.43 20.93
C ALA A 385 5.76 -5.93 22.10
N ALA A 386 6.14 -4.66 22.09
CA ALA A 386 6.90 -4.04 23.17
C ALA A 386 6.09 -3.92 24.47
N GLY A 387 4.83 -3.47 24.41
CA GLY A 387 3.97 -3.43 25.59
C GLY A 387 3.61 -4.84 26.10
N PHE A 388 3.37 -5.80 25.20
CA PHE A 388 3.10 -7.19 25.56
C PHE A 388 4.28 -7.82 26.31
N ILE A 389 5.51 -7.66 25.81
CA ILE A 389 6.71 -8.19 26.48
C ILE A 389 6.98 -7.46 27.80
N HIS A 390 6.72 -6.15 27.87
CA HIS A 390 6.82 -5.41 29.12
C HIS A 390 5.86 -5.96 30.17
N LEU A 391 4.58 -6.15 29.80
CA LEU A 391 3.60 -6.80 30.66
C LEU A 391 4.11 -8.19 31.05
N TRP A 392 4.57 -9.01 30.09
CA TRP A 392 5.15 -10.37 30.29
C TRP A 392 6.33 -10.44 31.29
N GLN A 393 7.09 -9.37 31.41
CA GLN A 393 8.23 -9.29 32.31
C GLN A 393 7.93 -8.57 33.62
N ALA A 394 6.73 -7.99 33.78
CA ALA A 394 6.38 -7.24 34.98
C ALA A 394 6.49 -8.13 36.24
N PRO A 395 7.14 -7.65 37.31
CA PRO A 395 7.24 -8.36 38.58
C PRO A 395 5.93 -8.23 39.36
N THR A 396 4.84 -8.73 38.80
CA THR A 396 3.53 -8.75 39.46
C THR A 396 3.39 -10.03 40.29
N PRO A 397 2.90 -9.94 41.55
CA PRO A 397 2.88 -11.08 42.49
C PRO A 397 1.96 -12.23 42.08
N ARG A 398 1.08 -12.00 41.11
CA ARG A 398 0.04 -12.94 40.68
C ARG A 398 0.50 -13.75 39.46
N ARG A 399 1.04 -14.95 39.64
CA ARG A 399 1.55 -15.80 38.53
C ARG A 399 0.51 -16.12 37.42
N TRP A 400 -0.79 -15.88 37.66
CA TRP A 400 -1.88 -16.23 36.76
C TRP A 400 -2.10 -15.27 35.57
N TRP A 401 -1.56 -14.06 35.53
CA TRP A 401 -1.82 -13.16 34.39
C TRP A 401 -1.05 -13.57 33.13
N ARG A 402 0.09 -14.25 33.25
CA ARG A 402 0.87 -14.77 32.10
C ARG A 402 0.06 -15.74 31.25
N PRO A 403 -0.55 -16.81 31.79
CA PRO A 403 -1.39 -17.69 30.99
C PRO A 403 -2.60 -16.96 30.40
N ILE A 404 -3.17 -15.94 31.06
CA ILE A 404 -4.24 -15.13 30.49
C ILE A 404 -3.76 -14.32 29.28
N LEU A 405 -2.63 -13.63 29.37
CA LEU A 405 -2.08 -12.89 28.23
C LEU A 405 -1.74 -13.81 27.06
N ALA A 406 -1.16 -14.99 27.35
CA ALA A 406 -0.90 -16.00 26.33
C ALA A 406 -2.20 -16.48 25.68
N LEU A 407 -3.23 -16.77 26.46
CA LEU A 407 -4.54 -17.20 25.96
C LEU A 407 -5.17 -16.13 25.07
N LEU A 408 -5.22 -14.87 25.51
CA LEU A 408 -5.78 -13.76 24.71
C LEU A 408 -5.02 -13.59 23.40
N PHE A 409 -3.69 -13.68 23.44
CA PHE A 409 -2.87 -13.60 22.24
C PHE A 409 -3.18 -14.75 21.26
N LEU A 410 -3.26 -15.98 21.76
CA LEU A 410 -3.58 -17.16 20.96
C LEU A 410 -5.01 -17.13 20.41
N LEU A 411 -5.97 -16.59 21.14
CA LEU A 411 -7.35 -16.41 20.66
C LEU A 411 -7.40 -15.44 19.47
N GLY A 412 -6.66 -14.32 19.53
CA GLY A 412 -6.53 -13.39 18.41
C GLY A 412 -5.90 -14.04 17.17
N MET A 413 -4.88 -14.89 17.35
CA MET A 413 -4.29 -15.65 16.24
C MET A 413 -5.25 -16.69 15.66
N ALA A 414 -5.93 -17.45 16.53
CA ALA A 414 -6.85 -18.51 16.11
C ALA A 414 -7.99 -17.94 15.27
N GLU A 415 -8.54 -16.78 15.65
CA GLU A 415 -9.60 -16.10 14.90
C GLU A 415 -9.18 -15.76 13.45
N GLY A 416 -7.99 -15.18 13.24
CA GLY A 416 -7.55 -14.85 11.89
C GLY A 416 -7.12 -16.06 11.08
N ILE A 417 -6.54 -17.10 11.71
CA ILE A 417 -6.29 -18.39 11.03
C ILE A 417 -7.60 -19.01 10.55
N LEU A 418 -8.63 -19.06 11.41
CA LEU A 418 -9.96 -19.58 11.04
C LEU A 418 -10.59 -18.76 9.90
N THR A 419 -10.43 -17.44 9.92
CA THR A 419 -10.91 -16.56 8.84
C THR A 419 -10.18 -16.86 7.53
N SER A 420 -8.86 -17.03 7.56
CA SER A 420 -8.06 -17.40 6.39
C SER A 420 -8.50 -18.75 5.80
N VAL A 421 -8.82 -19.74 6.64
CA VAL A 421 -9.36 -21.04 6.20
C VAL A 421 -10.71 -20.86 5.50
N ARG A 422 -11.62 -20.07 6.07
CA ARG A 422 -12.93 -19.78 5.45
C ARG A 422 -12.77 -19.09 4.10
N LEU A 423 -11.85 -18.14 3.99
CA LEU A 423 -11.57 -17.48 2.72
C LEU A 423 -11.06 -18.43 1.66
N HIS A 424 -10.18 -19.36 2.03
CA HIS A 424 -9.71 -20.38 1.10
C HIS A 424 -10.86 -21.26 0.59
N GLN A 425 -11.83 -21.58 1.45
CA GLN A 425 -13.03 -22.30 1.05
C GLN A 425 -13.92 -21.48 0.11
N THR A 426 -14.10 -20.18 0.37
CA THR A 426 -14.84 -19.27 -0.51
C THR A 426 -14.14 -19.11 -1.86
N ALA A 427 -12.83 -18.88 -1.86
CA ALA A 427 -12.03 -18.67 -3.06
C ALA A 427 -12.06 -19.87 -4.03
N ARG A 428 -12.19 -21.10 -3.51
CA ARG A 428 -12.34 -22.31 -4.33
C ARG A 428 -13.64 -22.34 -5.13
N ARG A 429 -14.67 -21.59 -4.71
CA ARG A 429 -15.97 -21.49 -5.40
C ARG A 429 -16.03 -20.36 -6.41
N LEU A 430 -15.01 -19.51 -6.47
CA LEU A 430 -14.95 -18.39 -7.39
C LEU A 430 -14.36 -18.79 -8.74
N THR A 431 -14.86 -18.15 -9.79
CA THR A 431 -14.36 -18.30 -11.15
C THR A 431 -12.95 -17.68 -11.23
N PRO A 432 -11.93 -18.44 -11.69
CA PRO A 432 -10.61 -17.86 -11.95
C PRO A 432 -10.70 -16.71 -12.96
N TYR A 433 -9.95 -15.63 -12.71
CA TYR A 433 -9.99 -14.46 -13.58
C TYR A 433 -9.64 -14.78 -15.04
N GLN A 434 -8.66 -15.67 -15.26
CA GLN A 434 -8.28 -16.09 -16.61
C GLN A 434 -9.39 -16.87 -17.31
N THR A 435 -10.12 -17.73 -16.57
CA THR A 435 -11.26 -18.47 -17.13
C THR A 435 -12.35 -17.50 -17.58
N PHE A 436 -12.72 -16.53 -16.75
CA PHE A 436 -13.74 -15.54 -17.09
C PHE A 436 -13.34 -14.67 -18.29
N SER A 437 -12.10 -14.15 -18.30
CA SER A 437 -11.61 -13.33 -19.41
C SER A 437 -11.45 -14.11 -20.71
N ASN A 438 -11.10 -15.40 -20.69
CA ASN A 438 -11.10 -16.25 -21.87
C ASN A 438 -12.52 -16.44 -22.44
N THR A 439 -13.54 -16.58 -21.58
CA THR A 439 -14.94 -16.67 -22.02
C THR A 439 -15.40 -15.38 -22.69
N ILE A 440 -15.00 -14.22 -22.17
CA ILE A 440 -15.24 -12.93 -22.84
C ILE A 440 -14.53 -12.92 -24.20
N ALA A 441 -13.23 -13.25 -24.23
CA ALA A 441 -12.42 -13.21 -25.45
C ALA A 441 -12.97 -14.09 -26.59
N ALA A 442 -13.63 -15.20 -26.27
CA ALA A 442 -14.29 -16.09 -27.24
C ALA A 442 -15.45 -15.42 -28.00
N HIS A 443 -16.06 -14.38 -27.43
CA HIS A 443 -17.14 -13.61 -28.08
C HIS A 443 -16.63 -12.41 -28.90
N LEU A 444 -15.36 -12.05 -28.75
CA LEU A 444 -14.80 -10.86 -29.38
C LEU A 444 -14.31 -11.21 -30.80
N PRO A 445 -14.73 -10.49 -31.85
CA PRO A 445 -14.11 -10.63 -33.17
C PRO A 445 -12.59 -10.36 -33.10
N PRO A 446 -11.77 -11.06 -33.90
CA PRO A 446 -10.33 -10.78 -34.00
C PRO A 446 -10.07 -9.32 -34.35
N GLN A 447 -8.98 -8.75 -33.81
CA GLN A 447 -8.53 -7.37 -34.08
C GLN A 447 -9.53 -6.26 -33.72
N SER A 448 -10.62 -6.58 -33.02
CA SER A 448 -11.60 -5.58 -32.63
C SER A 448 -11.02 -4.57 -31.63
N ARG A 449 -11.42 -3.30 -31.77
CA ARG A 449 -11.19 -2.28 -30.73
C ARG A 449 -12.24 -2.44 -29.65
N VAL A 450 -11.80 -2.78 -28.46
CA VAL A 450 -12.67 -3.11 -27.33
C VAL A 450 -12.60 -2.00 -26.31
N MET A 451 -13.76 -1.50 -25.88
CA MET A 451 -13.87 -0.55 -24.79
C MET A 451 -14.65 -1.18 -23.63
N GLY A 452 -14.12 -1.09 -22.42
CA GLY A 452 -14.76 -1.63 -21.23
C GLY A 452 -14.07 -1.12 -19.97
N LEU A 453 -14.50 -1.56 -18.77
CA LEU A 453 -13.78 -1.17 -17.56
C LEU A 453 -12.35 -1.74 -17.57
N GLN A 454 -11.42 -0.98 -16.98
CA GLN A 454 -10.01 -1.33 -16.88
C GLN A 454 -9.74 -2.70 -16.23
N HIS A 455 -10.66 -3.19 -15.38
CA HIS A 455 -10.61 -4.50 -14.74
C HIS A 455 -10.20 -5.63 -15.70
N TYR A 456 -10.66 -5.60 -16.95
CA TYR A 456 -10.47 -6.74 -17.86
C TYR A 456 -9.20 -6.67 -18.70
N TRP A 457 -8.40 -5.60 -18.59
CA TRP A 457 -7.19 -5.44 -19.39
C TRP A 457 -6.20 -6.59 -19.17
N LEU A 458 -5.90 -6.99 -17.93
CA LEU A 458 -4.92 -8.06 -17.65
C LEU A 458 -5.25 -9.37 -18.37
N GLY A 459 -6.53 -9.74 -18.45
CA GLY A 459 -6.98 -10.98 -19.08
C GLY A 459 -7.19 -10.86 -20.59
N LEU A 460 -7.56 -9.66 -21.07
CA LEU A 460 -7.89 -9.42 -22.48
C LEU A 460 -6.71 -8.89 -23.31
N ALA A 461 -5.68 -8.31 -22.70
CA ALA A 461 -4.51 -7.77 -23.41
C ALA A 461 -3.74 -8.84 -24.20
N VAL A 462 -3.74 -10.10 -23.71
CA VAL A 462 -3.18 -11.26 -24.43
C VAL A 462 -3.91 -11.51 -25.74
N HIS A 463 -5.20 -11.20 -25.79
CA HIS A 463 -6.07 -11.49 -26.91
C HIS A 463 -6.23 -10.28 -27.83
N ARG A 464 -6.15 -9.06 -27.30
CA ARG A 464 -6.53 -7.82 -28.00
C ARG A 464 -5.53 -6.71 -27.70
N GLN A 465 -4.80 -6.30 -28.74
CA GLN A 465 -3.86 -5.17 -28.67
C GLN A 465 -4.56 -3.81 -28.49
N ASN A 466 -5.86 -3.71 -28.80
CA ASN A 466 -6.62 -2.45 -28.78
C ASN A 466 -7.71 -2.44 -27.71
N TYR A 467 -7.37 -2.81 -26.46
CA TYR A 467 -8.28 -2.67 -25.32
C TYR A 467 -8.16 -1.28 -24.69
N GLN A 468 -9.28 -0.59 -24.52
CA GLN A 468 -9.34 0.76 -23.94
C GLN A 468 -10.32 0.83 -22.78
N SER A 469 -10.01 1.70 -21.81
CA SER A 469 -10.89 1.93 -20.68
C SER A 469 -12.06 2.82 -21.07
N VAL A 470 -13.29 2.42 -20.74
CA VAL A 470 -14.49 3.27 -20.83
C VAL A 470 -14.39 4.51 -19.92
N LEU A 471 -13.48 4.50 -18.95
CA LEU A 471 -13.20 5.69 -18.14
C LEU A 471 -12.63 6.85 -18.95
N VAL A 472 -11.95 6.60 -20.09
CA VAL A 472 -11.40 7.68 -20.93
C VAL A 472 -12.51 8.62 -21.42
N PRO A 473 -13.57 8.16 -22.12
CA PRO A 473 -14.64 9.05 -22.53
C PRO A 473 -15.41 9.64 -21.33
N ILE A 474 -15.54 8.92 -20.22
CA ILE A 474 -16.16 9.44 -18.99
C ILE A 474 -15.33 10.59 -18.38
N PHE A 475 -14.00 10.49 -18.37
CA PHE A 475 -13.15 11.57 -17.87
C PHE A 475 -13.28 12.84 -18.69
N TRP A 476 -13.45 12.71 -20.02
CA TRP A 476 -13.70 13.85 -20.90
C TRP A 476 -15.03 14.55 -20.65
N THR A 477 -16.02 13.90 -20.00
CA THR A 477 -17.28 14.56 -19.66
C THR A 477 -17.21 15.37 -18.37
N ASN A 478 -16.17 15.18 -17.55
CA ASN A 478 -16.07 15.81 -16.23
C ASN A 478 -15.25 17.12 -16.30
N PRO A 479 -15.88 18.31 -16.10
CA PRO A 479 -15.16 19.58 -16.17
C PRO A 479 -14.10 19.77 -15.07
N ASN A 480 -14.12 18.95 -14.01
CA ASN A 480 -13.05 18.97 -13.01
C ASN A 480 -11.77 18.30 -13.52
N TYR A 481 -11.87 17.44 -14.54
CA TYR A 481 -10.74 16.65 -15.06
C TYR A 481 -10.18 17.26 -16.35
N VAL A 482 -10.98 18.04 -17.09
CA VAL A 482 -10.60 18.58 -18.39
C VAL A 482 -10.89 20.07 -18.53
N SER A 483 -10.09 20.79 -19.34
CA SER A 483 -10.34 22.22 -19.60
C SER A 483 -11.56 22.47 -20.49
N GLN A 484 -11.89 21.50 -21.33
CA GLN A 484 -13.05 21.53 -22.19
C GLN A 484 -13.74 20.18 -22.06
N SER A 485 -14.91 20.17 -21.42
CA SER A 485 -15.73 18.96 -21.35
C SER A 485 -16.29 18.65 -22.73
N LEU A 486 -16.33 17.36 -23.05
CA LEU A 486 -16.94 16.80 -24.24
C LEU A 486 -18.17 16.00 -23.82
N SER A 487 -19.13 15.83 -24.72
CA SER A 487 -20.15 14.79 -24.51
C SER A 487 -19.50 13.40 -24.57
N PHE A 488 -20.11 12.40 -23.94
CA PHE A 488 -19.60 11.03 -24.01
C PHE A 488 -19.46 10.56 -25.47
N MET A 489 -20.42 10.94 -26.32
CA MET A 489 -20.40 10.68 -27.76
C MET A 489 -19.15 11.24 -28.44
N GLN A 490 -18.88 12.53 -28.26
CA GLN A 490 -17.71 13.19 -28.85
C GLN A 490 -16.42 12.53 -28.38
N ALA A 491 -16.32 12.24 -27.08
CA ALA A 491 -15.14 11.62 -26.51
C ALA A 491 -14.92 10.19 -27.02
N ALA A 492 -15.97 9.36 -27.09
CA ALA A 492 -15.90 8.01 -27.63
C ALA A 492 -15.59 7.99 -29.14
N GLN A 493 -15.99 9.03 -29.88
CA GLN A 493 -15.68 9.16 -31.31
C GLN A 493 -14.22 9.54 -31.59
N MET A 494 -13.48 10.09 -30.63
CA MET A 494 -12.04 10.33 -30.81
C MET A 494 -11.28 9.03 -31.06
N ARG A 495 -11.74 7.92 -30.48
CA ARG A 495 -11.22 6.56 -30.69
C ARG A 495 -12.38 5.56 -30.70
N PRO A 496 -13.09 5.42 -31.83
CA PRO A 496 -14.36 4.71 -31.87
C PRO A 496 -14.17 3.21 -31.60
N PRO A 497 -14.76 2.65 -30.52
CA PRO A 497 -14.76 1.21 -30.28
C PRO A 497 -15.59 0.48 -31.33
N GLN A 498 -15.29 -0.80 -31.51
CA GLN A 498 -16.13 -1.73 -32.27
C GLN A 498 -16.91 -2.65 -31.35
N ILE A 499 -16.39 -2.87 -30.14
CA ILE A 499 -17.04 -3.63 -29.08
C ILE A 499 -17.08 -2.78 -27.81
N ILE A 500 -18.23 -2.78 -27.12
CA ILE A 500 -18.37 -2.26 -25.77
C ILE A 500 -18.69 -3.42 -24.82
N LEU A 501 -17.96 -3.47 -23.69
CA LEU A 501 -18.20 -4.39 -22.58
C LEU A 501 -18.87 -3.63 -21.45
N LEU A 502 -20.07 -4.07 -21.06
CA LEU A 502 -20.79 -3.57 -19.89
C LEU A 502 -20.84 -4.67 -18.84
N ASP A 503 -20.01 -4.55 -17.80
CA ASP A 503 -20.06 -5.47 -16.67
C ASP A 503 -21.11 -5.04 -15.64
N GLN A 504 -21.28 -5.83 -14.58
CA GLN A 504 -22.27 -5.56 -13.54
C GLN A 504 -22.14 -4.14 -12.96
N ILE A 505 -20.93 -3.62 -12.76
CA ILE A 505 -20.71 -2.28 -12.21
C ILE A 505 -21.25 -1.22 -13.18
N MET A 506 -20.93 -1.34 -14.47
CA MET A 506 -21.48 -0.44 -15.48
C MET A 506 -22.99 -0.58 -15.66
N LEU A 507 -23.53 -1.80 -15.56
CA LEU A 507 -24.96 -2.04 -15.68
C LEU A 507 -25.73 -1.43 -14.51
N ASP A 508 -25.23 -1.57 -13.28
CA ASP A 508 -25.82 -0.97 -12.08
C ASP A 508 -25.75 0.56 -12.18
N PHE A 509 -24.60 1.12 -12.58
CA PHE A 509 -24.44 2.55 -12.83
C PHE A 509 -25.45 3.07 -13.89
N LEU A 510 -25.61 2.36 -15.00
CA LEU A 510 -26.55 2.74 -16.05
C LEU A 510 -28.01 2.62 -15.63
N ALA A 511 -28.32 1.72 -14.69
CA ALA A 511 -29.66 1.59 -14.10
C ALA A 511 -29.94 2.72 -13.10
N GLU A 512 -29.00 3.05 -12.21
CA GLU A 512 -29.15 4.14 -11.23
C GLU A 512 -29.26 5.50 -11.91
N THR A 513 -28.54 5.70 -13.01
CA THR A 513 -28.56 6.96 -13.78
C THR A 513 -29.82 7.14 -14.63
N THR A 514 -30.78 6.21 -14.65
CA THR A 514 -32.07 6.46 -15.31
C THR A 514 -32.94 7.44 -14.54
N GLU A 515 -32.72 7.56 -13.23
CA GLU A 515 -33.47 8.49 -12.37
C GLU A 515 -33.11 9.95 -12.73
N PRO A 516 -34.10 10.82 -13.04
CA PRO A 516 -33.84 12.21 -13.45
C PRO A 516 -33.06 13.04 -12.42
N ASP A 517 -33.24 12.73 -11.13
CA ASP A 517 -32.59 13.43 -10.02
C ASP A 517 -31.16 12.92 -9.75
N HIS A 518 -30.70 11.88 -10.44
CA HIS A 518 -29.34 11.36 -10.26
C HIS A 518 -28.31 12.37 -10.80
N PRO A 519 -27.25 12.71 -10.06
CA PRO A 519 -26.27 13.74 -10.48
C PRO A 519 -25.52 13.40 -11.78
N LEU A 520 -25.51 12.12 -12.17
CA LEU A 520 -24.90 11.61 -13.41
C LEU A 520 -25.94 11.17 -14.45
N HIS A 521 -27.20 11.59 -14.32
CA HIS A 521 -28.29 11.24 -15.25
C HIS A 521 -27.94 11.51 -16.72
N GLN A 522 -27.42 12.71 -17.02
CA GLN A 522 -27.04 13.09 -18.38
C GLN A 522 -25.96 12.16 -18.96
N LEU A 523 -24.98 11.75 -18.15
CA LEU A 523 -23.94 10.82 -18.58
C LEU A 523 -24.52 9.44 -18.91
N GLY A 524 -25.45 8.94 -18.09
CA GLY A 524 -26.17 7.70 -18.38
C GLY A 524 -26.97 7.77 -19.69
N GLN A 525 -27.71 8.87 -19.90
CA GLN A 525 -28.45 9.11 -21.14
C GLN A 525 -27.53 9.20 -22.36
N ASP A 526 -26.39 9.88 -22.25
CA ASP A 526 -25.43 10.02 -23.34
C ASP A 526 -24.83 8.66 -23.75
N ILE A 527 -24.57 7.76 -22.78
CA ILE A 527 -24.08 6.41 -23.06
C ILE A 527 -25.14 5.58 -23.80
N TRP A 528 -26.41 5.62 -23.35
CA TRP A 528 -27.48 4.91 -24.05
C TRP A 528 -27.73 5.48 -25.45
N THR A 529 -27.70 6.80 -25.59
CA THR A 529 -27.80 7.49 -26.89
C THR A 529 -26.66 7.08 -27.82
N TYR A 530 -25.44 6.97 -27.29
CA TYR A 530 -24.29 6.44 -28.03
C TYR A 530 -24.54 5.02 -28.55
N LEU A 531 -24.97 4.11 -27.68
CA LEU A 531 -25.26 2.73 -28.08
C LEU A 531 -26.37 2.67 -29.15
N ALA A 532 -27.45 3.45 -28.99
CA ALA A 532 -28.55 3.51 -29.94
C ALA A 532 -28.12 4.06 -31.31
N GLN A 533 -27.39 5.19 -31.34
CA GLN A 533 -26.92 5.80 -32.59
C GLN A 533 -25.91 4.93 -33.34
N ARG A 534 -25.10 4.14 -32.61
CA ARG A 534 -24.14 3.20 -33.18
C ARG A 534 -24.74 1.83 -33.50
N GLN A 535 -26.07 1.71 -33.43
CA GLN A 535 -26.83 0.48 -33.69
C GLN A 535 -26.26 -0.71 -32.92
N ALA A 536 -25.98 -0.50 -31.63
CA ALA A 536 -25.32 -1.50 -30.79
C ALA A 536 -26.13 -2.81 -30.75
N ARG A 537 -25.54 -3.90 -31.25
CA ARG A 537 -26.11 -5.24 -31.22
C ARG A 537 -25.50 -6.05 -30.08
N LEU A 538 -26.34 -6.60 -29.19
CA LEU A 538 -25.87 -7.55 -28.19
C LEU A 538 -25.42 -8.84 -28.90
N ILE A 539 -24.14 -9.17 -28.82
CA ILE A 539 -23.54 -10.37 -29.45
C ILE A 539 -23.16 -11.46 -28.44
N GLY A 540 -23.18 -11.13 -27.15
CA GLY A 540 -22.92 -12.08 -26.08
C GLY A 540 -23.39 -11.55 -24.73
N GLN A 541 -23.84 -12.45 -23.88
CA GLN A 541 -24.12 -12.18 -22.48
C GLN A 541 -23.55 -13.32 -21.65
N LEU A 542 -22.84 -12.97 -20.57
CA LEU A 542 -22.31 -13.92 -19.60
C LEU A 542 -22.91 -13.58 -18.24
N ASP A 543 -23.39 -14.59 -17.54
CA ASP A 543 -23.79 -14.48 -16.14
C ASP A 543 -22.82 -15.35 -15.32
N ASP A 544 -21.90 -14.72 -14.59
CA ASP A 544 -20.86 -15.40 -13.81
C ASP A 544 -21.10 -15.18 -12.31
N PRO A 545 -21.01 -16.23 -11.45
CA PRO A 545 -21.28 -16.10 -10.02
C PRO A 545 -20.27 -15.21 -9.26
N THR A 546 -19.11 -14.95 -9.84
CA THR A 546 -18.04 -14.11 -9.24
C THR A 546 -18.04 -12.71 -9.83
N TYR A 547 -18.12 -12.59 -11.14
CA TYR A 547 -18.00 -11.32 -11.85
C TYR A 547 -19.34 -10.61 -12.09
N GLY A 548 -20.45 -11.32 -11.91
CA GLY A 548 -21.80 -10.82 -12.19
C GLY A 548 -22.14 -10.94 -13.67
N ARG A 549 -23.10 -10.13 -14.12
CA ARG A 549 -23.46 -10.07 -15.53
C ARG A 549 -22.40 -9.30 -16.34
N MET A 550 -22.18 -9.74 -17.57
CA MET A 550 -21.39 -9.06 -18.59
C MET A 550 -22.18 -9.07 -19.90
N GLN A 551 -22.39 -7.89 -20.48
CA GLN A 551 -23.00 -7.73 -21.80
C GLN A 551 -21.95 -7.25 -22.80
N ILE A 552 -21.96 -7.86 -23.99
CA ILE A 552 -20.98 -7.61 -25.05
C ILE A 552 -21.73 -7.06 -26.26
N TYR A 553 -21.54 -5.78 -26.53
CA TYR A 553 -22.20 -5.07 -27.63
C TYR A 553 -21.24 -4.87 -28.79
N GLN A 554 -21.67 -5.22 -30.00
CA GLN A 554 -21.00 -4.86 -31.25
C GLN A 554 -21.61 -3.59 -31.83
N LEU A 555 -20.77 -2.64 -32.22
CA LEU A 555 -21.19 -1.38 -32.82
C LEU A 555 -21.04 -1.44 -34.34
N GLU A 556 -22.01 -0.88 -35.06
CA GLU A 556 -21.87 -0.68 -36.50
C GLU A 556 -20.90 0.47 -36.79
N LYS A 557 -20.25 0.38 -37.96
CA LYS A 557 -19.15 1.28 -38.35
C LYS A 557 -19.62 2.72 -38.50
#